data_AF-A0A3P3TX72-F1
#
_entry.id   AF-A0A3P3TX72-F1
#
_cell.length_a   1.000
_cell.length_b   1.000
_cell.length_c   1.000
_cell.angle_alpha   90.00
_cell.angle_beta   90.00
_cell.angle_gamma   90.00
#
_symmetry.space_group_name_H-M   'P 1'
#
loop_
_entity.id
_entity.type
_entity.pdbx_description
1 polymer ?
#
loop_
_entity_poly.entity_id
_entity_poly.type
_entity_poly.pdbx_seq_one_letter_code
_entity_poly.pdbx_strand_id
1 'polypeptide(L)'
;MEYLNVSIGPVDSENTIYLCGETISIDCSLLHYSSHDHYTNVFVKTSEAMKYLVSQITVDTHINLFVEQIDPSTYGAIHGFLKSTVNKKENHQLFIKRLMVWVFDQKRQDCRAFGFYEV
;
A
#
# COMPACT_ATOMS: atom_id res chain seq x y z
N MET A 1 -7.25 -16.46 -1.96
CA MET A 1 -6.63 -15.14 -2.12
C MET A 1 -7.05 -14.31 -0.93
N GLU A 2 -6.08 -13.91 -0.11
CA GLU A 2 -6.29 -13.04 1.05
C GLU A 2 -6.28 -11.56 0.63
N TYR A 3 -6.92 -10.71 1.41
CA TYR A 3 -6.92 -9.27 1.22
C TYR A 3 -6.20 -8.62 2.38
N LEU A 4 -5.27 -7.73 2.07
CA LEU A 4 -4.50 -6.98 3.06
C LEU A 4 -4.71 -5.50 2.82
N ASN A 5 -5.37 -4.83 3.75
CA ASN A 5 -5.64 -3.41 3.73
C ASN A 5 -4.48 -2.66 4.40
N VAL A 6 -3.77 -1.88 3.61
CA VAL A 6 -2.52 -1.22 4.01
C VAL A 6 -2.69 0.28 3.89
N SER A 7 -2.17 1.03 4.87
CA SER A 7 -1.98 2.47 4.78
C SER A 7 -0.50 2.83 4.74
N ILE A 8 -0.16 4.05 4.32
CA ILE A 8 1.23 4.51 4.38
C ILE A 8 1.61 4.96 5.79
N GLY A 9 0.80 5.82 6.39
CA GLY A 9 0.98 6.30 7.76
C GLY A 9 -0.03 5.70 8.74
N PRO A 10 0.13 5.94 10.05
CA PRO A 10 -0.87 5.55 11.03
C PRO A 10 -2.22 6.15 10.67
N VAL A 11 -3.26 5.33 10.82
CA VAL A 11 -4.63 5.78 10.69
C VAL A 11 -5.09 6.15 12.09
N ASP A 12 -5.02 7.45 12.40
CA ASP A 12 -5.49 7.97 13.68
C ASP A 12 -7.00 7.70 13.79
N SER A 13 -7.55 7.66 15.01
CA SER A 13 -8.99 7.42 15.24
C SER A 13 -9.92 8.41 14.52
N GLU A 14 -9.40 9.50 13.98
CA GLU A 14 -10.10 10.49 13.17
C GLU A 14 -10.13 10.15 11.66
N ASN A 15 -9.24 9.27 11.18
CA ASN A 15 -9.07 8.93 9.77
C ASN A 15 -9.84 7.65 9.40
N THR A 16 -11.15 7.64 9.63
CA THR A 16 -12.00 6.52 9.17
C THR A 16 -12.02 6.46 7.64
N ILE A 17 -11.52 5.36 7.07
CA ILE A 17 -11.51 5.14 5.62
C ILE A 17 -12.81 4.43 5.22
N TYR A 18 -13.50 4.99 4.23
CA TYR A 18 -14.71 4.41 3.66
C TYR A 18 -14.44 3.89 2.26
N LEU A 19 -14.99 2.72 1.96
CA LEU A 19 -15.01 2.14 0.63
C LEU A 19 -16.43 1.66 0.32
N CYS A 20 -17.06 2.24 -0.71
CA CYS A 20 -18.45 1.94 -1.08
C CYS A 20 -19.45 2.17 0.07
N GLY A 21 -19.18 3.17 0.93
CA GLY A 21 -20.00 3.50 2.09
C GLY A 21 -19.78 2.64 3.33
N GLU A 22 -18.87 1.65 3.28
CA GLU A 22 -18.51 0.83 4.44
C GLU A 22 -17.15 1.24 5.01
N THR A 23 -17.01 1.17 6.34
CA THR A 23 -15.74 1.41 7.02
C THR A 23 -14.78 0.24 6.78
N ILE A 24 -13.55 0.56 6.39
CA ILE A 24 -12.50 -0.42 6.19
C ILE A 24 -11.56 -0.47 7.40
N SER A 25 -11.29 -1.69 7.87
CA SER A 25 -10.21 -1.95 8.83
C SER A 25 -8.87 -2.00 8.10
N ILE A 26 -7.90 -1.22 8.58
CA ILE A 26 -6.53 -1.28 8.12
C ILE A 26 -5.77 -2.33 8.91
N ASP A 27 -5.14 -3.26 8.21
CA ASP A 27 -4.39 -4.38 8.80
C ASP A 27 -2.98 -3.96 9.21
N CYS A 28 -2.36 -3.06 8.44
CA CYS A 28 -1.05 -2.50 8.79
C CYS A 28 -0.76 -1.14 8.14
N SER A 29 0.16 -0.40 8.75
CA SER A 29 0.73 0.84 8.19
C SER A 29 2.18 0.61 7.79
N LEU A 30 2.58 1.07 6.61
CA LEU A 30 3.97 0.91 6.12
C LEU A 30 4.98 1.69 6.94
N LEU A 31 4.60 2.88 7.40
CA LEU A 31 5.43 3.79 8.17
C LEU A 31 4.70 4.18 9.45
N HIS A 32 5.40 4.09 10.58
CA HIS A 32 5.02 4.76 11.82
C HIS A 32 5.77 6.09 11.85
N TYR A 33 5.17 7.16 11.32
CA TYR A 33 5.83 8.46 11.31
C TYR A 33 6.02 8.97 12.74
N SER A 34 7.26 9.24 13.13
CA SER A 34 7.56 10.29 14.10
C SER A 34 7.77 11.59 13.32
N SER A 35 7.34 12.70 13.89
CA SER A 35 7.01 13.98 13.22
C SER A 35 8.14 14.76 12.51
N HIS A 36 9.26 14.14 12.14
CA HIS A 36 10.49 14.85 11.72
C HIS A 36 11.20 14.32 10.47
N ASP A 37 10.55 13.48 9.65
CA ASP A 37 11.22 12.91 8.46
C ASP A 37 11.14 13.82 7.23
N HIS A 38 12.31 14.18 6.69
CA HIS A 38 12.43 14.95 5.44
C HIS A 38 11.86 14.21 4.22
N TYR A 39 11.09 14.93 3.40
CA TYR A 39 10.43 14.47 2.15
C TYR A 39 11.30 13.60 1.22
N THR A 40 12.60 13.88 1.11
CA THR A 40 13.51 13.16 0.21
C THR A 40 13.73 11.70 0.63
N ASN A 41 13.55 11.37 1.91
CA ASN A 41 13.72 10.00 2.42
C ASN A 41 12.41 9.18 2.36
N VAL A 42 11.26 9.83 2.17
CA VAL A 42 9.95 9.19 2.27
C VAL A 42 9.72 8.17 1.14
N PHE A 43 10.13 8.48 -0.09
CA PHE A 43 10.05 7.52 -1.21
C PHE A 43 10.82 6.23 -0.89
N VAL A 44 12.09 6.36 -0.49
CA VAL A 44 12.97 5.22 -0.21
C VAL A 44 12.44 4.40 0.97
N LYS A 45 12.07 5.07 2.06
CA LYS A 45 11.48 4.42 3.25
C LYS A 45 10.23 3.63 2.91
N THR A 46 9.29 4.23 2.18
CA THR A 46 8.04 3.56 1.81
C THR A 46 8.29 2.41 0.84
N SER A 47 9.24 2.56 -0.09
CA SER A 47 9.67 1.49 -0.99
C SER A 47 10.24 0.30 -0.24
N GLU A 48 11.16 0.52 0.71
CA GLU A 48 11.74 -0.56 1.52
C GLU A 48 10.70 -1.22 2.44
N ALA A 49 9.81 -0.42 3.05
CA ALA A 49 8.72 -0.94 3.87
C ALA A 49 7.77 -1.85 3.06
N MET A 50 7.37 -1.44 1.85
CA MET A 50 6.54 -2.27 0.99
C MET A 50 7.29 -3.53 0.53
N LYS A 51 8.59 -3.43 0.20
CA LYS A 51 9.38 -4.63 -0.14
C LYS A 51 9.40 -5.63 1.00
N TYR A 52 9.63 -5.15 2.22
CA TYR A 52 9.62 -5.98 3.42
C TYR A 52 8.25 -6.64 3.60
N LEU A 53 7.15 -5.89 3.54
CA LEU A 53 5.79 -6.42 3.64
C LEU A 53 5.54 -7.53 2.61
N VAL A 54 5.83 -7.26 1.33
CA VAL A 54 5.66 -8.22 0.24
C VAL A 54 6.53 -9.46 0.44
N SER A 55 7.70 -9.34 1.06
CA SER A 55 8.58 -10.48 1.34
C SER A 55 8.01 -11.44 2.39
N GLN A 56 7.21 -10.93 3.34
CA GLN A 56 6.58 -11.73 4.40
C GLN A 56 5.33 -12.49 3.94
N ILE A 57 4.75 -12.11 2.79
CA ILE A 57 3.56 -12.79 2.26
C ILE A 57 3.93 -14.17 1.71
N THR A 58 3.36 -15.22 2.30
CA THR A 58 3.58 -16.63 1.97
C THR A 58 2.38 -17.31 1.32
N VAL A 59 1.35 -16.55 0.92
CA VAL A 59 0.13 -17.03 0.24
C VAL A 59 -0.28 -16.08 -0.88
N ASP A 60 -1.30 -16.45 -1.66
CA ASP A 60 -1.89 -15.54 -2.65
C ASP A 60 -2.59 -14.37 -1.97
N THR A 61 -2.13 -13.15 -2.23
CA THR A 61 -2.61 -11.94 -1.52
C THR A 61 -2.86 -10.77 -2.47
N HIS A 62 -3.98 -10.09 -2.27
CA HIS A 62 -4.31 -8.81 -2.85
C HIS A 62 -4.10 -7.72 -1.79
N ILE A 63 -3.15 -6.83 -2.05
CA ILE A 63 -2.86 -5.68 -1.21
C ILE A 63 -3.71 -4.48 -1.67
N ASN A 64 -4.57 -3.98 -0.80
CA ASN A 64 -5.29 -2.72 -0.98
C ASN A 64 -4.52 -1.60 -0.26
N LEU A 65 -3.84 -0.73 -1.00
CA LEU A 65 -3.14 0.42 -0.45
C LEU A 65 -4.05 1.64 -0.42
N PHE A 66 -4.49 2.06 0.76
CA PHE A 66 -5.31 3.25 0.96
C PHE A 66 -4.44 4.49 1.24
N VAL A 67 -4.68 5.56 0.48
CA VAL A 67 -3.94 6.82 0.57
C VAL A 67 -4.90 8.01 0.49
N GLU A 68 -4.56 9.11 1.17
CA GLU A 68 -5.32 10.36 1.05
C GLU A 68 -5.03 11.09 -0.27
N GLN A 69 -3.78 11.05 -0.71
CA GLN A 69 -3.31 11.68 -1.94
C GLN A 69 -2.16 10.87 -2.55
N ILE A 70 -2.01 10.96 -3.88
CA ILE A 70 -0.86 10.38 -4.57
C ILE A 70 0.32 11.33 -4.42
N ASP A 71 1.34 10.89 -3.71
CA ASP A 71 2.53 11.66 -3.38
C ASP A 71 3.81 10.77 -3.48
N PRO A 72 5.02 11.29 -3.18
CA PRO A 72 6.24 10.50 -3.22
C PRO A 72 6.22 9.22 -2.36
N SER A 73 5.45 9.20 -1.26
CA SER A 73 5.30 8.01 -0.43
C SER A 73 4.49 6.92 -1.15
N THR A 74 3.42 7.32 -1.83
CA THR A 74 2.60 6.43 -2.66
C THR A 74 3.42 5.84 -3.80
N TYR A 75 4.20 6.66 -4.50
CA TYR A 75 5.12 6.18 -5.53
C TYR A 75 6.19 5.24 -4.96
N GLY A 76 6.70 5.52 -3.76
CA GLY A 76 7.62 4.64 -3.04
C GLY A 76 7.01 3.26 -2.79
N ALA A 77 5.80 3.20 -2.24
CA ALA A 77 5.08 1.96 -2.00
C ALA A 77 4.91 1.15 -3.30
N ILE A 78 4.40 1.77 -4.36
CA ILE A 78 4.20 1.12 -5.66
C ILE A 78 5.53 0.59 -6.21
N HIS A 79 6.59 1.39 -6.18
CA HIS A 79 7.92 0.98 -6.62
C HIS A 79 8.45 -0.21 -5.81
N GLY A 80 8.27 -0.20 -4.49
CA GLY A 80 8.66 -1.30 -3.61
C GLY A 80 7.94 -2.62 -3.97
N PHE A 81 6.63 -2.55 -4.23
CA PHE A 81 5.86 -3.70 -4.69
C PHE A 81 6.39 -4.25 -6.02
N LEU A 82 6.55 -3.39 -7.04
CA LEU A 82 7.04 -3.79 -8.36
C LEU A 82 8.45 -4.40 -8.30
N LYS A 83 9.37 -3.85 -7.49
CA LYS A 83 10.72 -4.42 -7.35
C LYS A 83 10.71 -5.80 -6.69
N SER A 84 9.77 -6.05 -5.78
CA SER A 84 9.62 -7.36 -5.13
C SER A 84 9.04 -8.44 -6.04
N THR A 85 8.28 -8.06 -7.07
CA THR A 85 7.71 -9.00 -8.06
C THR A 85 8.68 -9.26 -9.23
N VAL A 86 9.44 -8.26 -9.68
CA VAL A 86 10.34 -8.36 -10.85
C VAL A 86 11.57 -9.27 -10.60
N ASN A 87 12.13 -9.29 -9.39
CA ASN A 87 13.38 -10.00 -9.09
C ASN A 87 13.25 -11.53 -8.92
N LYS A 88 12.08 -12.13 -9.20
CA LYS A 88 11.80 -13.55 -8.86
C LYS A 88 11.51 -14.45 -10.07
N LYS A 89 11.97 -14.06 -11.26
CA LYS A 89 11.85 -14.88 -12.50
C LYS A 89 12.68 -16.17 -12.50
N GLU A 90 13.51 -16.45 -11.49
CA GLU A 90 14.45 -17.57 -11.53
C GLU A 90 14.37 -18.56 -10.35
N ASN A 91 13.20 -18.79 -9.73
CA ASN A 91 12.76 -20.13 -9.24
C ASN A 91 11.75 -20.13 -8.07
N HIS A 92 11.45 -19.04 -7.36
CA HIS A 92 10.72 -19.16 -6.07
C HIS A 92 9.60 -18.13 -5.85
N GLN A 93 8.54 -18.16 -6.66
CA GLN A 93 7.25 -17.66 -6.18
C GLN A 93 6.06 -18.46 -6.71
N LEU A 94 5.55 -19.35 -5.85
CA LEU A 94 4.34 -20.14 -6.09
C LEU A 94 3.05 -19.32 -5.92
N PHE A 95 3.14 -18.08 -5.44
CA PHE A 95 1.99 -17.27 -5.00
C PHE A 95 1.81 -15.99 -5.80
N ILE A 96 0.56 -15.72 -6.17
CA ILE A 96 0.11 -14.53 -6.89
C ILE A 96 -0.07 -13.37 -5.92
N LYS A 97 0.63 -12.25 -6.16
CA LYS A 97 0.51 -11.02 -5.37
C LYS A 97 0.00 -9.89 -6.26
N ARG A 98 -1.00 -9.14 -5.80
CA ARG A 98 -1.61 -8.01 -6.52
C ARG A 98 -1.61 -6.77 -5.65
N LEU A 99 -1.56 -5.60 -6.27
CA LEU A 99 -1.66 -4.30 -5.60
C LEU A 99 -2.77 -3.48 -6.25
N MET A 100 -3.67 -2.94 -5.43
CA MET A 100 -4.65 -1.93 -5.82
C MET A 100 -4.47 -0.71 -4.94
N VAL A 101 -4.41 0.47 -5.55
CA VAL A 101 -4.28 1.73 -4.80
C VAL A 101 -5.65 2.39 -4.75
N TRP A 102 -6.06 2.80 -3.55
CA TRP A 102 -7.33 3.45 -3.27
C TRP A 102 -7.04 4.86 -2.77
N VAL A 103 -7.52 5.86 -3.49
CA VAL A 103 -7.33 7.27 -3.12
C VAL A 103 -8.60 7.81 -2.50
N PHE A 104 -8.50 8.41 -1.31
CA PHE A 104 -9.62 9.03 -0.64
C PHE A 104 -10.13 10.26 -1.40
N ASP A 105 -11.43 10.31 -1.67
CA ASP A 105 -12.12 11.46 -2.24
C ASP A 105 -12.89 12.19 -1.13
N GLN A 106 -12.31 13.27 -0.62
CA GLN A 106 -12.89 14.07 0.46
C GLN A 106 -14.30 14.60 0.12
N LYS A 107 -14.62 14.84 -1.16
CA LYS A 107 -15.95 15.34 -1.55
C LYS A 107 -17.03 14.27 -1.41
N ARG A 108 -16.65 13.01 -1.62
CA ARG A 108 -17.53 11.85 -1.54
C ARG A 108 -17.48 11.15 -0.19
N GLN A 109 -16.46 11.45 0.62
CA GLN A 109 -16.10 10.70 1.82
C GLN A 109 -15.97 9.20 1.51
N ASP A 110 -15.37 8.86 0.37
CA ASP A 110 -15.24 7.48 -0.13
C ASP A 110 -13.94 7.33 -0.94
N CYS A 111 -13.45 6.10 -1.10
CA CYS A 111 -12.26 5.79 -1.86
C CYS A 111 -12.55 5.52 -3.35
N ARG A 112 -11.63 5.93 -4.23
CA ARG A 112 -11.65 5.61 -5.66
C ARG A 112 -10.43 4.77 -6.02
N ALA A 113 -10.67 3.70 -6.78
CA ALA A 113 -9.59 2.83 -7.25
C ALA A 113 -8.73 3.55 -8.29
N PHE A 114 -7.42 3.53 -8.06
CA PHE A 114 -6.38 3.75 -9.04
C PHE A 114 -5.67 2.41 -9.24
N GLY A 115 -6.19 1.59 -10.17
CA GLY A 115 -5.62 0.27 -10.44
C GLY A 115 -4.28 0.38 -11.15
N PHE A 116 -3.23 -0.19 -10.55
CA PHE A 116 -1.98 -0.46 -11.25
C PHE A 116 -1.96 -1.95 -11.60
N TYR A 117 -2.27 -2.27 -12.85
CA TYR A 117 -2.10 -3.62 -13.39
C TYR A 117 -0.77 -3.65 -14.13
N GLU A 118 0.14 -4.53 -13.72
CA GLU A 118 1.25 -4.94 -14.60
C GLU A 118 0.61 -5.75 -15.75
N VAL A 119 0.81 -5.30 -17.00
CA VAL A 119 0.43 -6.03 -18.22
C VAL A 119 1.60 -6.90 -18.64
#